data_AF-A0A409WBV4-F1
#
_entry.id   AF-A0A409WBV4-F1
#
_cell.length_a   1.000
_cell.length_b   1.000
_cell.length_c   1.000
_cell.angle_alpha   90.00
_cell.angle_beta   90.00
_cell.angle_gamma   90.00
#
_symmetry.space_group_name_H-M   'P 1'
#
loop_
_entity.id
_entity.type
_entity.pdbx_description
1 polymer ?
#
loop_
_entity_poly.entity_id
_entity_poly.type
_entity_poly.pdbx_seq_one_letter_code
_entity_poly.pdbx_strand_id
1 'polypeptide(L)'
;MADLVKLRTVFYSLVLGFGVVQTIISSFCGIFDGFSDLRLLFGRIALGVSVPTWVWTSVLLAYHNRPLQSHIFTKKTLHLISFVLFAIVWLVIGIVLLTQAPTECDFERYSDGLAGIWCGFTAATGTGGLVLAILCATTAVFVHRSQASEEGNIAGPQQKADEER
;
A
#
# COMPACT_ATOMS: atom_id res chain seq x y z
N MET A 1 -1.12 -2.06 25.31
CA MET A 1 -0.66 -0.94 24.44
C MET A 1 0.55 -1.32 23.59
N ALA A 2 1.57 -1.99 24.14
CA ALA A 2 2.76 -2.42 23.37
C ALA A 2 2.45 -3.29 22.13
N ASP A 3 1.41 -4.14 22.19
CA ASP A 3 1.05 -5.00 21.07
C ASP A 3 0.50 -4.24 19.85
N LEU A 4 -0.24 -3.15 20.06
CA LEU A 4 -0.77 -2.32 18.98
C LEU A 4 0.33 -1.56 18.24
N VAL A 5 1.38 -1.13 18.95
CA VAL A 5 2.54 -0.46 18.33
C VAL A 5 3.29 -1.45 17.46
N LYS A 6 3.64 -2.63 17.99
CA LYS A 6 4.31 -3.69 17.23
C LYS A 6 3.52 -4.06 15.97
N LEU A 7 2.21 -4.24 16.12
CA LEU A 7 1.36 -4.65 15.03
C LEU A 7 1.24 -3.55 13.96
N ARG A 8 1.17 -2.27 14.36
CA ARG A 8 1.28 -1.14 13.42
C ARG A 8 2.60 -1.17 12.65
N THR A 9 3.73 -1.39 13.32
CA THR A 9 5.05 -1.50 12.68
C THR A 9 5.07 -2.64 11.64
N VAL A 10 4.54 -3.82 12.00
CA VAL A 10 4.46 -4.97 11.08
C VAL A 10 3.66 -4.61 9.84
N PHE A 11 2.47 -4.02 10.01
CA PHE A 11 1.62 -3.67 8.88
C PHE A 11 2.20 -2.56 8.01
N TYR A 12 2.88 -1.58 8.59
CA TYR A 12 3.60 -0.56 7.82
C TYR A 12 4.72 -1.20 6.98
N SER A 13 5.49 -2.11 7.57
CA SER A 13 6.54 -2.85 6.85
C SER A 13 5.97 -3.75 5.75
N LEU A 14 4.80 -4.37 5.96
CA LEU A 14 4.11 -5.15 4.92
C LEU A 14 3.66 -4.26 3.77
N VAL A 15 2.98 -3.14 4.05
CA VAL A 15 2.59 -2.18 3.00
C VAL A 15 3.80 -1.66 2.24
N LEU A 16 4.90 -1.37 2.95
CA LEU A 16 6.15 -0.94 2.35
C LEU A 16 6.72 -2.00 1.40
N GLY A 17 6.89 -3.24 1.89
CA GLY A 17 7.45 -4.34 1.11
C GLY A 17 6.61 -4.67 -0.13
N PHE A 18 5.28 -4.77 0.04
CA PHE A 18 4.37 -4.99 -1.08
C PHE A 18 4.36 -3.82 -2.05
N GLY A 19 4.47 -2.57 -1.59
CA GLY A 19 4.55 -1.40 -2.47
C GLY A 19 5.80 -1.40 -3.35
N VAL A 20 6.94 -1.86 -2.82
CA VAL A 20 8.18 -2.04 -3.59
C VAL A 20 8.02 -3.15 -4.63
N VAL A 21 7.52 -4.32 -4.24
CA VAL A 21 7.27 -5.44 -5.16
C VAL A 21 6.28 -5.03 -6.26
N GLN A 22 5.21 -4.34 -5.89
CA GLN A 22 4.21 -3.82 -6.82
C GLN A 22 4.82 -2.84 -7.81
N THR A 23 5.80 -2.03 -7.40
CA THR A 23 6.53 -1.12 -8.31
C THR A 23 7.29 -1.91 -9.37
N ILE A 24 7.97 -2.99 -8.98
CA ILE A 24 8.70 -3.86 -9.92
C ILE A 24 7.73 -4.48 -10.92
N ILE A 25 6.67 -5.13 -10.44
CA ILE A 25 5.68 -5.80 -11.30
C ILE A 25 4.94 -4.79 -12.19
N SER A 26 4.51 -3.65 -11.65
CA SER A 26 3.80 -2.61 -12.42
C SER A 26 4.70 -1.96 -13.47
N SER A 27 6.03 -1.92 -13.25
CA SER A 27 6.97 -1.46 -14.26
C SER A 27 6.93 -2.36 -15.49
N PHE A 28 6.88 -3.68 -15.32
CA PHE A 28 6.72 -4.61 -16.45
C PHE A 28 5.39 -4.38 -17.18
N CYS A 29 4.27 -4.21 -16.46
CA CYS A 29 2.97 -3.90 -17.07
C CYS A 29 2.91 -2.53 -17.79
N GLY A 30 3.66 -1.53 -17.31
CA GLY A 30 3.59 -0.16 -17.82
C GLY A 30 4.58 0.17 -18.95
N ILE A 31 5.57 -0.69 -19.17
CA ILE A 31 6.61 -0.52 -20.20
C ILE A 31 6.33 -1.38 -21.43
N PHE A 32 5.86 -2.62 -21.23
CA PHE A 32 5.66 -3.55 -22.34
C PHE A 32 4.20 -3.54 -22.80
N ASP A 33 4.00 -3.54 -24.11
CA ASP A 33 2.66 -3.62 -24.70
C ASP A 33 2.07 -5.04 -24.50
N GLY A 34 0.77 -5.10 -24.23
CA GLY A 34 0.00 -6.34 -24.15
C GLY A 34 -1.09 -6.36 -25.20
N PHE A 35 -2.15 -7.13 -25.01
CA PHE A 35 -3.25 -7.16 -25.97
C PHE A 35 -4.20 -5.96 -25.85
N SER A 36 -4.28 -5.33 -24.67
CA SER A 36 -5.14 -4.18 -24.40
C SER A 36 -4.33 -2.91 -24.10
N ASP A 37 -4.63 -1.81 -24.80
CA ASP A 37 -4.10 -0.48 -24.49
C ASP A 37 -4.46 -0.01 -23.07
N LEU A 38 -5.59 -0.49 -22.53
CA LEU A 38 -6.02 -0.19 -21.17
C LEU A 38 -5.08 -0.83 -20.14
N ARG A 39 -4.52 -2.01 -20.42
CA ARG A 39 -3.54 -2.66 -19.55
C ARG A 39 -2.31 -1.78 -19.37
N LEU A 40 -1.79 -1.23 -20.46
CA LEU A 40 -0.63 -0.35 -20.44
C LEU A 40 -0.92 0.93 -19.64
N LEU A 41 -2.08 1.55 -19.88
CA LEU A 41 -2.51 2.75 -19.16
C LEU A 41 -2.62 2.49 -17.65
N PHE A 42 -3.35 1.44 -17.25
CA PHE A 42 -3.53 1.12 -15.84
C PHE A 42 -2.25 0.59 -15.18
N GLY A 43 -1.37 -0.07 -15.93
CA GLY A 43 -0.03 -0.46 -15.48
C GLY A 43 0.83 0.77 -15.13
N ARG A 44 0.80 1.82 -15.97
CA ARG A 44 1.49 3.09 -15.69
C ARG A 44 0.89 3.82 -14.50
N ILE A 45 -0.43 3.82 -14.36
CA ILE A 45 -1.10 4.39 -13.17
C ILE A 45 -0.69 3.63 -11.92
N ALA A 46 -0.69 2.29 -11.96
CA ALA A 46 -0.27 1.45 -10.84
C ALA A 46 1.19 1.73 -10.44
N LEU A 47 2.08 1.88 -11.42
CA LEU A 47 3.47 2.28 -11.19
C LEU A 47 3.58 3.69 -10.57
N GLY A 48 2.83 4.65 -11.11
CA GLY A 48 2.79 6.02 -10.61
C GLY A 48 2.25 6.13 -9.19
N VAL A 49 1.38 5.21 -8.76
CA VAL A 49 0.84 5.14 -7.40
C VAL A 49 1.71 4.30 -6.47
N SER A 50 2.39 3.28 -6.98
CA SER A 50 3.25 2.40 -6.16
C SER A 50 4.41 3.16 -5.53
N VAL A 51 5.08 4.02 -6.31
CA VAL A 51 6.22 4.80 -5.82
C VAL A 51 5.85 5.72 -4.64
N PRO A 52 4.84 6.60 -4.77
CA PRO A 52 4.36 7.39 -3.64
C PRO A 52 3.89 6.53 -2.46
N THR A 53 3.25 5.38 -2.69
CA THR A 53 2.76 4.52 -1.62
C THR A 53 3.90 4.06 -0.70
N TRP A 54 4.97 3.48 -1.26
CA TRP A 54 6.06 2.95 -0.44
C TRP A 54 6.96 4.07 0.11
N VAL A 55 7.17 5.17 -0.62
CA VAL A 55 7.90 6.34 -0.12
C VAL A 55 7.16 6.97 1.05
N TRP A 56 5.86 7.22 0.92
CA TRP A 56 5.05 7.81 1.98
C TRP A 56 4.96 6.89 3.19
N THR A 57 4.78 5.58 2.97
CA THR A 57 4.76 4.59 4.06
C THR A 57 6.10 4.56 4.81
N SER A 58 7.24 4.72 4.11
CA SER A 58 8.57 4.84 4.73
C SER A 58 8.65 6.06 5.65
N VAL A 59 8.15 7.21 5.20
CA VAL A 59 8.10 8.44 6.01
C VAL A 59 7.23 8.21 7.24
N LEU A 60 6.00 7.72 7.08
CA LEU A 60 5.10 7.44 8.19
C LEU A 60 5.70 6.43 9.18
N LEU A 61 6.42 5.41 8.69
CA LEU A 61 7.12 4.45 9.53
C LEU A 61 8.27 5.10 10.32
N ALA A 62 9.02 6.02 9.74
CA ALA A 62 10.10 6.71 10.47
C ALA A 62 9.59 7.58 11.64
N TYR A 63 8.35 8.08 11.55
CA TYR A 63 7.73 8.96 12.55
C TYR A 63 6.71 8.28 13.48
N HIS A 64 6.34 7.01 13.25
CA HIS A 64 5.25 6.35 13.99
C HIS A 64 5.51 6.11 15.49
N ASN A 65 6.77 6.16 15.94
CA ASN A 65 7.16 5.85 17.32
C ASN A 65 8.02 6.97 17.94
N ARG A 66 7.68 8.23 17.63
CA ARG A 66 8.36 9.41 18.19
C ARG A 66 7.40 10.19 19.09
N PRO A 67 7.22 9.77 20.35
CA PRO A 67 6.24 10.36 21.27
C PRO A 67 6.54 11.82 21.63
N LEU A 68 7.82 12.22 21.58
CA LEU A 68 8.28 13.57 21.94
C LEU A 68 8.22 14.59 20.79
N GLN A 69 7.84 14.16 19.58
CA GLN A 69 7.78 15.05 18.42
C GLN A 69 6.34 15.45 18.11
N SER A 70 6.05 16.75 18.13
CA SER A 70 4.75 17.34 17.79
C SER A 70 4.55 17.57 16.28
N HIS A 71 5.44 17.00 15.45
CA HIS A 71 5.43 17.16 14.00
C HIS A 71 4.14 16.61 13.36
N ILE A 72 3.71 17.18 12.22
CA ILE A 72 2.50 16.72 11.53
C ILE A 72 2.55 15.22 11.15
N PHE A 73 3.75 14.70 10.90
CA PHE A 73 4.02 13.29 10.58
C PHE A 73 3.85 12.31 11.75
N THR A 74 3.69 12.78 12.98
CA THR A 74 3.38 11.92 14.15
C THR A 74 1.89 11.89 14.45
N LYS A 75 1.08 12.74 13.81
CA LYS A 75 -0.36 12.88 14.09
C LYS A 75 -1.13 11.66 13.61
N LYS A 76 -1.90 11.04 14.52
CA LYS A 76 -2.76 9.87 14.23
C LYS A 76 -3.66 10.10 13.02
N THR A 77 -4.25 11.29 12.89
CA THR A 77 -5.14 11.65 11.79
C THR A 77 -4.45 11.57 10.43
N LEU A 78 -3.18 11.99 10.33
CA LEU A 78 -2.42 11.93 9.08
C LEU A 78 -2.19 10.48 8.65
N HIS A 79 -1.75 9.62 9.58
CA HIS A 79 -1.58 8.19 9.29
C HIS A 79 -2.91 7.57 8.85
N LEU A 80 -4.00 7.86 9.57
CA LEU A 80 -5.31 7.29 9.28
C LEU A 80 -5.78 7.67 7.88
N ILE A 81 -5.80 8.97 7.55
CA ILE A 81 -6.22 9.48 6.24
C ILE A 81 -5.34 8.89 5.13
N SER A 82 -4.01 8.84 5.33
CA SER A 82 -3.09 8.28 4.34
C SER A 82 -3.45 6.84 3.98
N PHE A 83 -3.63 5.97 4.97
CA PHE A 83 -3.93 4.56 4.71
C PHE A 83 -5.35 4.33 4.20
N VAL A 84 -6.33 5.16 4.57
CA VAL A 84 -7.68 5.11 3.99
C VAL A 84 -7.65 5.47 2.51
N LEU A 85 -6.93 6.55 2.14
CA LEU A 85 -6.80 6.96 0.75
C LEU A 85 -6.06 5.89 -0.07
N PHE A 86 -4.96 5.35 0.44
CA PHE A 86 -4.27 4.24 -0.22
C PHE A 86 -5.15 3.00 -0.37
N ALA A 87 -5.95 2.65 0.65
CA ALA A 87 -6.85 1.51 0.55
C ALA A 87 -7.86 1.67 -0.59
N ILE A 88 -8.48 2.84 -0.72
CA ILE A 88 -9.45 3.14 -1.79
C ILE A 88 -8.78 3.10 -3.16
N VAL A 89 -7.64 3.79 -3.31
CA VAL A 89 -6.93 3.88 -4.59
C VAL A 89 -6.48 2.49 -5.06
N TRP A 90 -5.87 1.69 -4.17
CA TRP A 90 -5.42 0.35 -4.50
C TRP A 90 -6.55 -0.62 -4.81
N LEU A 91 -7.71 -0.46 -4.14
CA LEU A 91 -8.91 -1.24 -4.44
C LEU A 91 -9.38 -0.97 -5.87
N VAL A 92 -9.49 0.30 -6.27
CA VAL A 92 -9.91 0.69 -7.61
C VAL A 92 -8.93 0.16 -8.66
N ILE A 93 -7.63 0.38 -8.46
CA ILE A 93 -6.59 -0.09 -9.39
C ILE A 93 -6.62 -1.62 -9.52
N GLY A 94 -6.73 -2.34 -8.41
CA GLY A 94 -6.78 -3.80 -8.39
C GLY A 94 -7.98 -4.35 -9.17
N ILE A 95 -9.18 -3.81 -8.91
CA ILE A 95 -10.41 -4.21 -9.63
C ILE A 95 -10.26 -3.93 -11.12
N VAL A 96 -9.87 -2.71 -11.49
CA VAL A 96 -9.78 -2.30 -12.90
C VAL A 96 -8.77 -3.16 -13.66
N LEU A 97 -7.60 -3.45 -13.10
CA LEU A 97 -6.64 -4.35 -13.75
C LEU A 97 -7.16 -5.78 -13.87
N LEU A 98 -7.82 -6.31 -12.84
CA LEU A 98 -8.41 -7.66 -12.91
C LEU A 98 -9.57 -7.75 -13.90
N THR A 99 -10.30 -6.66 -14.15
CA THR A 99 -11.31 -6.65 -15.23
C THR A 99 -10.71 -6.82 -16.62
N GLN A 100 -9.42 -6.51 -16.80
CA GLN A 100 -8.72 -6.73 -18.06
C GLN A 100 -8.16 -8.15 -18.19
N ALA A 101 -8.11 -8.92 -17.10
CA ALA A 101 -7.51 -10.26 -17.10
C ALA A 101 -8.13 -11.23 -18.12
N PRO A 102 -9.47 -11.28 -18.33
CA PRO A 102 -10.05 -12.16 -19.35
C PRO A 102 -9.51 -11.89 -20.76
N THR A 103 -9.28 -10.61 -21.10
CA THR A 103 -8.74 -10.20 -22.40
C THR A 103 -7.28 -10.59 -22.54
N GLU A 104 -6.49 -10.45 -21.47
CA GLU A 104 -5.05 -10.76 -21.48
C GLU A 104 -4.75 -12.26 -21.34
N CYS A 105 -5.69 -13.01 -20.76
CA CYS A 105 -5.60 -14.46 -20.55
C CYS A 105 -6.37 -15.27 -21.60
N ASP A 106 -6.75 -14.64 -22.71
CA ASP A 106 -7.32 -15.34 -23.87
C ASP A 106 -6.18 -15.98 -24.68
N PHE A 107 -5.91 -17.26 -24.38
CA PHE A 107 -4.87 -18.04 -25.06
C PHE A 107 -5.29 -18.58 -26.43
N GLU A 108 -6.56 -18.43 -26.82
CA GLU A 108 -7.04 -18.84 -28.15
C GLU A 108 -6.72 -17.78 -29.21
N ARG A 109 -6.50 -16.53 -28.78
CA ARG A 109 -6.09 -15.42 -29.64
C ARG A 109 -4.67 -15.62 -30.18
N TYR A 110 -4.44 -15.23 -31.43
CA TYR A 110 -3.09 -15.21 -32.02
C TYR A 110 -2.16 -14.38 -31.14
N SER A 111 -1.07 -15.01 -30.70
CA SER A 111 -0.12 -14.49 -29.73
C SER A 111 1.30 -14.62 -30.27
N ASP A 112 2.14 -13.68 -29.90
CA ASP A 112 3.60 -13.69 -30.13
C ASP A 112 4.34 -14.74 -29.29
N GLY A 113 3.62 -15.58 -28.53
CA GLY A 113 4.15 -16.56 -27.60
C GLY A 113 4.32 -16.04 -26.17
N LEU A 114 3.97 -14.76 -25.93
CA LEU A 114 4.12 -14.11 -24.62
C LEU A 114 2.79 -13.90 -23.88
N ALA A 115 1.66 -14.38 -24.43
CA ALA A 115 0.33 -14.29 -23.80
C ALA A 115 0.32 -14.72 -22.32
N GLY A 116 1.02 -15.80 -21.97
CA GLY A 116 1.11 -16.26 -20.58
C GLY A 116 1.77 -15.25 -19.65
N ILE A 117 2.75 -14.51 -20.16
CA ILE A 117 3.46 -13.46 -19.43
C ILE A 117 2.53 -12.25 -19.24
N TRP A 118 1.79 -11.84 -20.28
CA TRP A 118 0.84 -10.72 -20.20
C TRP A 118 -0.30 -10.97 -19.23
N CYS A 119 -0.90 -12.16 -19.32
CA CYS A 119 -1.90 -12.65 -18.37
C CYS A 119 -1.35 -12.66 -16.94
N GLY A 120 -0.18 -13.30 -16.74
CA GLY A 120 0.44 -13.45 -15.43
C GLY A 120 0.75 -12.11 -14.77
N PHE A 121 1.33 -11.17 -15.51
CA PHE A 121 1.61 -9.83 -14.98
C PHE A 121 0.34 -9.04 -14.68
N THR A 122 -0.68 -9.10 -15.54
CA THR A 122 -1.97 -8.42 -15.29
C THR A 122 -2.64 -8.96 -14.02
N ALA A 123 -2.71 -10.29 -13.89
CA ALA A 123 -3.26 -10.94 -12.71
C ALA A 123 -2.45 -10.61 -11.44
N ALA A 124 -1.11 -10.63 -11.54
CA ALA A 124 -0.23 -10.31 -10.42
C ALA A 124 -0.34 -8.85 -9.98
N THR A 125 -0.34 -7.89 -10.92
CA THR A 125 -0.49 -6.46 -10.60
C THR A 125 -1.88 -6.17 -10.02
N GLY A 126 -2.94 -6.74 -10.61
CA GLY A 126 -4.30 -6.57 -10.10
C GLY A 126 -4.49 -7.15 -8.71
N THR A 127 -4.03 -8.39 -8.49
CA THR A 127 -4.08 -9.06 -7.18
C THR A 127 -3.21 -8.32 -6.15
N GLY A 128 -2.02 -7.90 -6.54
CA GLY A 128 -1.13 -7.10 -5.68
C GLY A 128 -1.78 -5.78 -5.25
N GLY A 129 -2.54 -5.14 -6.13
CA GLY A 129 -3.37 -3.98 -5.79
C GLY A 129 -4.43 -4.32 -4.72
N LEU A 130 -5.16 -5.42 -4.86
CA LEU A 130 -6.13 -5.85 -3.83
C LEU A 130 -5.46 -6.17 -2.49
N VAL A 131 -4.31 -6.84 -2.51
CA VAL A 131 -3.55 -7.14 -1.28
C VAL A 131 -3.10 -5.84 -0.60
N LEU A 132 -2.56 -4.89 -1.36
CA LEU A 132 -2.21 -3.56 -0.83
C LEU A 132 -3.42 -2.82 -0.26
N ALA A 133 -4.58 -2.92 -0.91
CA ALA A 133 -5.81 -2.33 -0.39
C ALA A 133 -6.20 -2.90 0.98
N ILE A 134 -6.16 -4.23 1.12
CA ILE A 134 -6.46 -4.93 2.38
C ILE A 134 -5.44 -4.56 3.46
N LEU A 135 -4.15 -4.56 3.13
CA LEU A 135 -3.09 -4.18 4.07
C LEU A 135 -3.24 -2.72 4.54
N CYS A 136 -3.54 -1.80 3.62
CA CYS A 136 -3.78 -0.39 3.96
C CYS A 136 -5.04 -0.22 4.83
N ALA A 137 -6.15 -0.89 4.50
CA ALA A 137 -7.37 -0.84 5.30
C ALA A 137 -7.14 -1.40 6.71
N THR A 138 -6.44 -2.52 6.81
CA THR A 138 -6.09 -3.15 8.09
C THR A 138 -5.17 -2.24 8.92
N THR A 139 -4.19 -1.60 8.27
CA THR A 139 -3.34 -0.59 8.89
C THR A 139 -4.17 0.58 9.43
N ALA A 140 -5.11 1.10 8.64
CA ALA A 140 -6.02 2.16 9.06
C ALA A 140 -6.84 1.76 10.29
N VAL A 141 -7.32 0.51 10.36
CA VAL A 141 -8.03 0.00 11.54
C VAL A 141 -7.14 0.02 12.79
N PHE A 142 -5.88 -0.41 12.68
CA PHE A 142 -4.95 -0.39 13.82
C PHE A 142 -4.54 1.02 14.23
N VAL A 143 -4.36 1.92 13.26
CA VAL A 143 -4.17 3.34 13.54
C VAL A 143 -5.39 3.91 14.25
N HIS A 144 -6.61 3.63 13.78
CA HIS A 144 -7.84 4.11 14.40
C HIS A 144 -8.00 3.61 15.84
N ARG A 145 -7.66 2.34 16.11
CA ARG A 145 -7.70 1.74 17.45
C ARG A 145 -6.56 2.19 18.36
N SER A 146 -5.50 2.80 17.85
CA SER A 146 -4.42 3.33 18.69
C SER A 146 -4.90 4.51 19.53
N GLN A 147 -4.48 4.56 20.81
CA GLN A 147 -4.70 5.73 21.65
C GLN A 147 -3.74 6.83 21.20
N ALA A 148 -4.25 8.05 21.00
CA ALA A 148 -3.41 9.20 20.71
C ALA A 148 -2.96 9.85 22.03
N SER A 149 -1.79 10.51 22.00
CA SER A 149 -1.41 11.49 23.04
C SER A 149 -2.41 12.65 23.09
N GLU A 150 -2.39 13.47 24.17
CA GLU A 150 -3.13 14.74 24.22
C GLU A 150 -2.83 15.63 23.01
N GLU A 151 -1.59 15.61 22.53
CA GLU A 151 -1.20 16.34 21.32
C GLU A 151 -1.63 15.64 20.01
N GLY A 152 -2.38 14.54 20.06
CA GLY A 152 -2.81 13.79 18.87
C GLY A 152 -1.73 12.89 18.25
N ASN A 153 -0.61 12.67 18.93
CA ASN A 153 0.49 11.81 18.48
C ASN A 153 0.09 10.32 18.51
N ILE A 154 0.38 9.59 17.44
CA ILE A 154 0.05 8.17 17.26
C ILE A 154 0.89 7.22 18.14
N ALA A 155 2.02 7.67 18.67
CA ALA A 155 2.84 6.90 19.60
C ALA A 155 2.12 6.61 20.93
N GLY A 156 1.08 7.38 21.24
CA GLY A 156 0.26 7.23 22.44
C GLY A 156 0.68 8.14 23.60
N PRO A 157 0.00 8.04 24.75
CA PRO A 157 0.33 8.79 25.95
C PRO A 157 1.75 8.48 26.39
N GLN A 158 2.42 9.46 26.99
CA GLN A 158 3.71 9.19 27.63
C GLN A 158 3.52 8.12 28.71
N GLN A 159 4.22 6.98 28.58
CA GLN A 159 4.55 6.23 29.77
C GLN A 159 5.54 7.12 30.52
N LYS A 160 5.10 7.77 31.61
CA LYS A 160 6.02 8.35 32.58
C LYS A 160 7.03 7.26 32.93
N ALA A 161 8.26 7.39 32.45
CA ALA A 161 9.35 6.59 32.95
C ALA A 161 9.57 7.02 34.40
N ASP A 162 9.32 6.10 35.32
CA ASP A 162 9.85 6.06 36.69
C ASP A 162 10.17 7.42 37.32
N GLU A 163 9.13 8.15 37.67
CA GLU A 163 9.19 9.13 38.74
C GLU A 163 8.96 8.30 40.03
N GLU A 164 10.06 7.96 40.72
CA GLU A 164 10.19 7.19 41.98
C GLU A 164 10.38 5.65 41.90
N ARG A 165 11.62 5.20 41.64
CA ARG A 165 12.41 4.40 42.62
C ARG A 165 13.85 4.17 42.22
#